data_AF-A0A954SQ30-F1
#
_entry.id   AF-A0A954SQ30-F1
#
_cell.length_a   1.000
_cell.length_b   1.000
_cell.length_c   1.000
_cell.angle_alpha   90.00
_cell.angle_beta   90.00
_cell.angle_gamma   90.00
#
_symmetry.space_group_name_H-M   'P 1'
#
loop_
_entity.id
_entity.type
_entity.pdbx_description
1 polymer ?
#
loop_
_entity_poly.entity_id
_entity_poly.type
_entity_poly.pdbx_seq_one_letter_code
_entity_poly.pdbx_strand_id
1 'polypeptide(L)'
;TRIRPILSQYCFKCHGQDQDARKGGIRFDQQEGAYGEGDSGEHGIVPGKPDESELIRRILSDDESEMMPPPSTKNPLSAEHKELLKRWVEEGAEYKPHWAFLPPVQAPLPEVGQKDWPRNPIDHFVLARMEAEGLHPAPQADRITLARRVYLDLIGLPPTPEEADAFLLDPDPRAYEKLVDRLLESPHYGERWARKWLDLARYADTNGYEKDRQRSIWAYRDWVIEALNRDLPFDQFTVEQLAGDMLPDATLSQKIATGFHRNTMLNEEGGIDPLEFRFYAMVDRLNTTSTAWLGLTMGCAVCHNHKYDPVSQREYYQMLAFLNNADEPRLDIPQTELTKQREAVAQKIHDHEAILIEQFPAGEAGIHWRSVRPSEVTDTSGLPQIELLEDRSVLMLDRNPDKTDTTVVLETRTGPVDSLKLEVLTHPRISGSGPGRTSHGNLVLSDITVTAAPLDHPDQAELVSIDSATADHSQKEFEIEKTIDGKLDTGWGIDAGDKTHTNRSAVFHLTKPVGFPQGTRWTI
;
A
#
# COMPACT_ATOMS: atom_id res chain seq x y z
N THR A 1 -20.06 28.62 25.97
CA THR A 1 -20.24 28.65 24.50
C THR A 1 -20.02 30.02 23.88
N ARG A 2 -20.30 31.14 24.57
CA ARG A 2 -20.17 32.50 24.00
C ARG A 2 -18.75 33.06 23.92
N ILE A 3 -17.84 32.64 24.81
CA ILE A 3 -16.48 33.23 24.92
C ILE A 3 -15.50 32.71 23.88
N ARG A 4 -15.42 31.39 23.70
CA ARG A 4 -14.45 30.77 22.78
C ARG A 4 -14.54 31.29 21.33
N PRO A 5 -15.72 31.51 20.74
CA PRO A 5 -15.83 32.16 19.42
C PRO A 5 -15.21 33.55 19.38
N ILE A 6 -15.35 34.35 20.45
CA ILE A 6 -14.74 35.68 20.56
C ILE A 6 -13.21 35.54 20.60
N LEU A 7 -12.66 34.70 21.48
CA LEU A 7 -11.21 34.47 21.54
C LEU A 7 -10.65 33.94 20.21
N SER A 8 -11.38 33.03 19.56
CA SER A 8 -11.01 32.48 18.26
C SER A 8 -10.95 33.54 17.16
N GLN A 9 -11.93 34.45 17.14
CA GLN A 9 -12.03 35.48 16.11
C GLN A 9 -11.02 36.62 16.31
N TYR A 10 -10.78 37.02 17.57
CA TYR A 10 -10.06 38.24 17.88
C TYR A 10 -8.65 38.01 18.44
N CYS A 11 -8.36 36.82 19.00
CA CYS A 11 -7.13 36.59 19.77
C CYS A 11 -6.23 35.50 19.16
N PHE A 12 -6.78 34.35 18.72
CA PHE A 12 -5.98 33.17 18.37
C PHE A 12 -5.01 33.37 17.21
N LYS A 13 -5.25 34.36 16.33
CA LYS A 13 -4.32 34.68 15.24
C LYS A 13 -2.92 35.07 15.74
N CYS A 14 -2.82 35.75 16.89
CA CYS A 14 -1.56 36.22 17.47
C CYS A 14 -1.23 35.55 18.81
N HIS A 15 -2.21 34.88 19.43
CA HIS A 15 -2.10 34.28 20.76
C HIS A 15 -2.74 32.88 20.80
N GLY A 16 -2.55 32.11 19.73
CA GLY A 16 -3.15 30.78 19.57
C GLY A 16 -2.12 29.68 19.30
N GLN A 17 -2.55 28.69 18.54
CA GLN A 17 -1.82 27.44 18.25
C GLN A 17 -0.56 27.69 17.39
N ASP A 18 -0.63 28.63 16.45
CA ASP A 18 0.47 28.99 15.54
C ASP A 18 1.66 29.57 16.33
N GLN A 19 2.78 28.85 16.36
CA GLN A 19 3.97 29.25 17.11
C GLN A 19 4.69 30.44 16.45
N ASP A 20 4.76 30.47 15.12
CA ASP A 20 5.49 31.49 14.38
C ASP A 20 4.78 32.85 14.41
N ALA A 21 3.45 32.83 14.56
CA ALA A 21 2.63 34.04 14.70
C ALA A 21 2.44 34.49 16.15
N ARG A 22 2.90 33.71 17.15
CA ARG A 22 2.62 33.95 18.56
C ARG A 22 3.35 35.19 19.09
N LYS A 23 2.62 36.04 19.81
CA LYS A 23 3.14 37.26 20.43
C LYS A 23 3.01 37.23 21.94
N GLY A 24 4.00 37.80 22.62
CA GLY A 24 3.96 38.09 24.05
C GLY A 24 3.89 36.87 24.95
N GLY A 25 4.34 35.68 24.49
CA GLY A 25 4.37 34.45 25.29
C GLY A 25 3.00 33.83 25.66
N ILE A 26 1.88 34.55 25.45
CA ILE A 26 0.54 34.14 25.89
C ILE A 26 -0.20 33.28 24.86
N ARG A 27 -0.97 32.31 25.36
CA ARG A 27 -1.86 31.45 24.56
C ARG A 27 -3.28 31.45 25.10
N PHE A 28 -4.23 32.08 24.40
CA PHE A 28 -5.63 32.06 24.80
C PHE A 28 -6.38 30.80 24.35
N ASP A 29 -5.76 29.94 23.54
CA ASP A 29 -6.36 28.68 23.06
C ASP A 29 -6.24 27.53 24.07
N GLN A 30 -5.34 27.66 25.05
CA GLN A 30 -5.09 26.70 26.14
C GLN A 30 -5.28 27.39 27.48
N GLN A 31 -5.87 26.69 28.46
CA GLN A 31 -6.13 27.25 29.77
C GLN A 31 -4.83 27.65 30.48
N GLU A 32 -3.85 26.75 30.49
CA GLU A 32 -2.56 26.95 31.17
C GLU A 32 -1.81 28.15 30.60
N GLY A 33 -1.85 28.31 29.27
CA GLY A 33 -1.20 29.43 28.59
C GLY A 33 -1.98 30.75 28.67
N ALA A 34 -3.28 30.71 28.94
CA ALA A 34 -4.10 31.90 29.14
C ALA A 34 -3.92 32.45 30.57
N TYR A 35 -3.74 31.54 31.53
CA TYR A 35 -3.48 31.89 32.93
C TYR A 35 -2.00 32.14 33.22
N GLY A 36 -1.12 31.77 32.31
CA GLY A 36 0.32 31.92 32.45
C GLY A 36 0.79 33.36 32.34
N GLU A 37 2.06 33.54 32.68
CA GLU A 37 2.82 34.78 32.54
C GLU A 37 3.27 34.96 31.09
N GLY A 38 3.04 36.16 30.54
CA GLY A 38 3.53 36.53 29.22
C GLY A 38 4.95 37.09 29.26
N ASP A 39 5.49 37.45 28.09
CA ASP A 39 6.84 38.03 28.00
C ASP A 39 6.97 39.37 28.76
N SER A 40 5.85 40.01 29.09
CA SER A 40 5.80 41.24 29.89
C SER A 40 5.94 41.02 31.40
N GLY A 41 5.91 39.77 31.87
CA GLY A 41 5.87 39.43 33.28
C GLY A 41 4.47 39.46 33.92
N GLU A 42 3.44 39.75 33.12
CA GLU A 42 2.06 39.86 33.57
C GLU A 42 1.27 38.61 33.20
N HIS A 43 0.26 38.28 33.99
CA HIS A 43 -0.62 37.13 33.72
C HIS A 43 -1.66 37.50 32.67
N GLY A 44 -1.84 36.64 31.66
CA GLY A 44 -2.83 36.87 30.61
C GLY A 44 -4.25 37.00 31.17
N ILE A 45 -4.62 36.09 32.06
CA ILE A 45 -5.90 36.05 32.78
C ILE A 45 -5.65 35.59 34.21
N VAL A 46 -6.19 36.33 35.18
CA VAL A 46 -6.27 35.94 36.59
C VAL A 46 -7.73 35.63 36.92
N PRO A 47 -8.11 34.35 37.07
CA PRO A 47 -9.48 33.94 37.37
C PRO A 47 -10.09 34.71 38.57
N GLY A 48 -11.26 35.29 38.36
CA GLY A 48 -11.99 36.05 39.38
C GLY A 48 -11.48 37.48 39.60
N LYS A 49 -10.42 37.90 38.89
CA LYS A 49 -9.77 39.20 39.08
C LYS A 49 -9.51 39.92 37.75
N PRO A 50 -10.52 40.57 37.16
CA PRO A 50 -10.36 41.30 35.89
C PRO A 50 -9.31 42.39 35.96
N ASP A 51 -9.21 43.08 37.09
CA ASP A 51 -8.27 44.20 37.26
C ASP A 51 -6.80 43.75 37.32
N GLU A 52 -6.55 42.48 37.65
CA GLU A 52 -5.23 41.83 37.61
C GLU A 52 -4.98 41.08 36.28
N SER A 53 -5.93 41.09 35.34
CA SER A 53 -5.87 40.33 34.09
C SER A 53 -5.45 41.20 32.90
N GLU A 54 -4.30 40.90 32.31
CA GLU A 54 -3.76 41.69 31.19
C GLU A 54 -4.70 41.69 29.96
N LEU A 55 -5.41 40.59 29.71
CA LEU A 55 -6.45 40.53 28.67
C LEU A 55 -7.46 41.67 28.83
N ILE A 56 -7.96 41.90 30.05
CA ILE A 56 -9.00 42.91 30.31
C ILE A 56 -8.42 44.32 30.19
N ARG A 57 -7.22 44.55 30.71
CA ARG A 57 -6.51 45.83 30.55
C ARG A 57 -6.34 46.18 29.07
N ARG A 58 -5.91 45.22 28.25
CA ARG A 58 -5.64 45.41 26.81
C ARG A 58 -6.90 45.65 25.98
N ILE A 59 -8.01 44.95 26.24
CA ILE A 59 -9.24 45.16 25.47
C ILE A 59 -9.99 46.45 25.83
N LEU A 60 -9.73 46.99 27.04
CA LEU A 60 -10.31 48.25 27.53
C LEU A 60 -9.40 49.47 27.33
N SER A 61 -8.14 49.28 26.91
CA SER A 61 -7.22 50.39 26.65
C SER A 61 -7.64 51.21 25.43
N ASP A 62 -7.46 52.52 25.52
CA ASP A 62 -7.60 53.48 24.42
C ASP A 62 -6.24 53.82 23.76
N ASP A 63 -5.13 53.31 24.31
CA ASP A 63 -3.79 53.49 23.72
C ASP A 63 -3.61 52.53 22.54
N GLU A 64 -3.44 53.07 21.33
CA GLU A 64 -3.28 52.29 20.10
C GLU A 64 -2.08 51.32 20.12
N SER A 65 -1.05 51.60 20.92
CA SER A 65 0.12 50.74 21.08
C SER A 65 -0.11 49.57 22.03
N GLU A 66 -1.09 49.69 22.92
CA GLU A 66 -1.43 48.66 23.89
C GLU A 66 -2.69 47.89 23.56
N MET A 67 -3.67 48.53 22.93
CA MET A 67 -5.01 47.99 22.77
C MET A 67 -5.02 46.71 21.92
N MET A 68 -5.85 45.76 22.32
CA MET A 68 -6.05 44.51 21.58
C MET A 68 -7.54 44.33 21.22
N PRO A 69 -7.85 43.89 19.98
CA PRO A 69 -6.94 43.71 18.84
C PRO A 69 -6.33 45.04 18.36
N PRO A 70 -5.10 45.04 17.80
CA PRO A 70 -4.45 46.26 17.33
C PRO A 70 -5.24 46.92 16.19
N PRO A 71 -5.24 48.26 16.05
CA PRO A 71 -5.96 48.96 14.98
C PRO A 71 -5.63 48.47 13.57
N SER A 72 -4.38 48.03 13.35
CA SER A 72 -3.91 47.46 12.08
C SER A 72 -4.67 46.21 11.63
N THR A 73 -5.31 45.48 12.56
CA THR A 73 -6.16 44.33 12.25
C THR A 73 -7.51 44.71 11.64
N LYS A 74 -7.94 45.98 11.78
CA LYS A 74 -9.24 46.50 11.34
C LYS A 74 -10.44 45.66 11.82
N ASN A 75 -10.31 45.01 12.97
CA ASN A 75 -11.33 44.12 13.53
C ASN A 75 -11.51 44.36 15.04
N PRO A 76 -12.04 45.53 15.44
CA PRO A 76 -12.19 45.86 16.86
C PRO A 76 -13.25 44.99 17.54
N LEU A 77 -13.08 44.74 18.84
CA LEU A 77 -14.09 44.13 19.68
C LEU A 77 -15.29 45.08 19.87
N SER A 78 -16.50 44.56 19.78
CA SER A 78 -17.72 45.30 20.15
C SER A 78 -17.76 45.52 21.67
N ALA A 79 -18.52 46.54 22.12
CA ALA A 79 -18.72 46.78 23.54
C ALA A 79 -19.32 45.55 24.26
N GLU A 80 -20.25 44.84 23.61
CA GLU A 80 -20.83 43.59 24.11
C GLU A 80 -19.77 42.49 24.29
N HIS A 81 -18.86 42.30 23.33
CA HIS A 81 -17.80 41.31 23.45
C HIS A 81 -16.82 41.65 24.57
N LYS A 82 -16.46 42.93 24.74
CA LYS A 82 -15.58 43.38 25.83
C LYS A 82 -16.20 43.08 27.19
N GLU A 83 -17.49 43.39 27.35
CA GLU A 83 -18.24 43.15 28.58
C GLU A 83 -18.40 41.65 28.87
N LEU A 84 -18.66 40.82 27.84
CA LEU A 84 -18.72 39.37 27.99
C LEU A 84 -17.39 38.77 28.44
N LEU A 85 -16.27 39.23 27.87
CA LEU A 85 -14.93 38.79 28.28
C LEU A 85 -14.62 39.18 29.72
N LYS A 86 -14.92 40.43 30.11
CA LYS A 86 -14.74 40.91 31.47
C LYS A 86 -15.52 40.07 32.47
N ARG A 87 -16.82 39.89 32.23
CA ARG A 87 -17.69 39.09 33.10
C ARG A 87 -17.23 37.64 33.20
N TRP A 88 -16.81 37.04 32.09
CA TRP A 88 -16.27 35.68 32.13
C TRP A 88 -15.02 35.56 33.00
N VAL A 89 -14.14 36.57 32.99
CA VAL A 89 -12.99 36.61 33.92
C VAL A 89 -13.46 36.77 35.37
N GLU A 90 -14.44 37.65 35.65
CA GLU A 90 -15.05 37.80 36.98
C GLU A 90 -15.65 36.49 37.51
N GLU A 91 -16.26 35.71 36.63
CA GLU A 91 -16.87 34.40 36.93
C GLU A 91 -15.85 33.25 37.09
N GLY A 92 -14.54 33.56 37.03
CA GLY A 92 -13.46 32.58 37.23
C GLY A 92 -12.85 32.03 35.94
N ALA A 93 -13.16 32.63 34.79
CA ALA A 93 -12.56 32.34 33.50
C ALA A 93 -12.57 30.86 33.06
N GLU A 94 -13.55 30.06 33.49
CA GLU A 94 -13.56 28.60 33.25
C GLU A 94 -13.41 28.26 31.75
N TYR A 95 -12.34 27.52 31.42
CA TYR A 95 -12.11 27.01 30.08
C TYR A 95 -12.81 25.66 29.91
N LYS A 96 -13.60 25.55 28.85
CA LYS A 96 -14.19 24.27 28.43
C LYS A 96 -13.46 23.76 27.19
N PRO A 97 -13.16 22.45 27.11
CA PRO A 97 -12.66 21.85 25.89
C PRO A 97 -13.60 22.16 24.72
N HIS A 98 -13.06 22.16 23.50
CA HIS A 98 -13.90 22.37 22.33
C HIS A 98 -14.94 21.25 22.26
N TRP A 99 -16.19 21.60 21.96
CA TRP A 99 -17.33 20.66 22.00
C TRP A 99 -17.12 19.43 21.11
N ALA A 100 -16.37 19.58 20.01
CA ALA A 100 -16.06 18.48 19.09
C ALA A 100 -15.14 17.39 19.69
N PHE A 101 -14.43 17.70 20.77
CA PHE A 101 -13.54 16.74 21.47
C PHE A 101 -14.13 16.24 22.79
N LEU A 102 -15.41 16.50 23.02
CA LEU A 102 -16.15 15.99 24.16
C LEU A 102 -17.14 14.93 23.67
N PRO A 103 -17.35 13.84 24.43
CA PRO A 103 -18.40 12.89 24.12
C PRO A 103 -19.76 13.61 24.02
N PRO A 104 -20.55 13.34 22.97
CA PRO A 104 -21.87 13.95 22.83
C PRO A 104 -22.77 13.50 23.99
N VAL A 105 -23.51 14.46 24.57
CA VAL A 105 -24.50 14.20 25.62
C VAL A 105 -25.88 14.50 25.04
N GLN A 106 -26.84 13.61 25.31
CA GLN A 106 -28.21 13.78 24.84
C GLN A 106 -28.83 15.02 25.50
N ALA A 107 -29.17 16.02 24.68
CA ALA A 107 -29.86 17.22 25.14
C ALA A 107 -31.37 16.92 25.34
N PRO A 108 -32.02 17.58 26.32
CA PRO A 108 -33.48 17.54 26.40
C PRO A 108 -34.11 18.16 25.14
N LEU A 109 -35.25 17.62 24.74
CA LEU A 109 -35.98 18.14 23.58
C LEU A 109 -36.53 19.55 23.89
N PRO A 110 -36.38 20.52 22.98
CA PRO A 110 -37.02 21.82 23.12
C PRO A 110 -38.54 21.70 23.18
N GLU A 111 -39.16 22.55 24.01
CA GLU A 111 -40.59 22.77 23.96
C GLU A 111 -40.94 23.57 22.71
N VAL A 112 -41.97 23.14 21.99
CA VAL A 112 -42.44 23.74 20.75
C VAL A 112 -43.93 24.02 20.83
N GLY A 113 -44.39 25.07 20.17
CA GLY A 113 -45.79 25.45 20.10
C GLY A 113 -46.63 24.45 19.31
N GLN A 114 -46.16 24.05 18.12
CA GLN A 114 -46.82 23.03 17.30
C GLN A 114 -46.40 21.61 17.73
N LYS A 115 -47.19 20.99 18.60
CA LYS A 115 -46.89 19.65 19.15
C LYS A 115 -47.06 18.49 18.18
N ASP A 116 -47.90 18.64 17.16
CA ASP A 116 -48.25 17.56 16.23
C ASP A 116 -47.35 17.49 14.99
N TRP A 117 -46.48 18.50 14.78
CA TRP A 117 -45.60 18.55 13.61
C TRP A 117 -44.33 17.68 13.76
N PRO A 118 -43.61 17.69 14.89
CA PRO A 118 -42.42 16.85 15.08
C PRO A 118 -42.75 15.36 14.95
N ARG A 119 -42.02 14.65 14.08
CA ARG A 119 -42.11 13.18 13.91
C ARG A 119 -40.95 12.46 14.59
N ASN A 120 -39.83 13.14 14.75
CA ASN A 120 -38.63 12.61 15.41
C ASN A 120 -37.96 13.69 16.29
N PRO A 121 -36.99 13.32 17.15
CA PRO A 121 -36.26 14.25 18.01
C PRO A 121 -35.64 15.46 17.32
N ILE A 122 -35.14 15.33 16.09
CA ILE A 122 -34.48 16.41 15.33
C ILE A 122 -35.50 17.51 15.00
N ASP A 123 -36.74 17.11 14.67
CA ASP A 123 -37.80 18.04 14.29
C ASP A 123 -38.13 19.03 15.42
N HIS A 124 -37.99 18.64 16.69
CA HIS A 124 -38.16 19.56 17.83
C HIS A 124 -37.12 20.69 17.81
N PHE A 125 -35.86 20.38 17.50
CA PHE A 125 -34.80 21.40 17.43
C PHE A 125 -34.99 22.33 16.23
N VAL A 126 -35.37 21.78 15.08
CA VAL A 126 -35.65 22.57 13.87
C VAL A 126 -36.85 23.48 14.10
N LEU A 127 -37.97 22.94 14.61
CA LEU A 127 -39.19 23.71 14.86
C LEU A 127 -38.98 24.79 15.91
N ALA A 128 -38.29 24.49 17.02
CA ALA A 128 -37.99 25.50 18.04
C ALA A 128 -37.20 26.68 17.46
N ARG A 129 -36.24 26.41 16.56
CA ARG A 129 -35.52 27.49 15.87
C ARG A 129 -36.41 28.27 14.92
N MET A 130 -37.27 27.60 14.15
CA MET A 130 -38.21 28.24 13.25
C MET A 130 -39.21 29.14 14.00
N GLU A 131 -39.81 28.65 15.09
CA GLU A 131 -40.75 29.40 15.92
C GLU A 131 -40.08 30.65 16.54
N ALA A 132 -38.84 30.52 17.03
CA ALA A 132 -38.07 31.64 17.56
C ALA A 132 -37.77 32.72 16.50
N GLU A 133 -37.70 32.34 15.22
CA GLU A 133 -37.51 33.27 14.09
C GLU A 133 -38.82 33.73 13.44
N GLY A 134 -39.98 33.29 13.95
CA GLY A 134 -41.29 33.60 13.35
C GLY A 134 -41.54 32.88 12.02
N LEU A 135 -40.85 31.76 11.76
CA LEU A 135 -41.01 30.91 10.59
C LEU A 135 -41.96 29.75 10.86
N HIS A 136 -42.56 29.22 9.80
CA HIS A 136 -43.47 28.07 9.85
C HIS A 136 -43.01 26.96 8.90
N PRO A 137 -43.23 25.68 9.24
CA PRO A 137 -42.90 24.57 8.35
C PRO A 137 -43.53 24.71 6.97
N ALA A 138 -42.76 24.38 5.92
CA ALA A 138 -43.29 24.30 4.58
C ALA A 138 -44.27 23.12 4.44
N PRO A 139 -45.30 23.23 3.59
CA PRO A 139 -46.17 22.11 3.30
C PRO A 139 -45.39 20.97 2.65
N GLN A 140 -45.86 19.73 2.87
CA GLN A 140 -45.30 18.56 2.21
C GLN A 140 -45.41 18.69 0.68
N ALA A 141 -44.36 18.31 -0.04
CA ALA A 141 -44.37 18.32 -1.49
C ALA A 141 -45.42 17.35 -2.05
N ASP A 142 -45.89 17.61 -3.27
CA ASP A 142 -46.79 16.72 -3.97
C ASP A 142 -46.13 15.34 -4.23
N ARG A 143 -46.96 14.32 -4.46
CA ARG A 143 -46.48 12.92 -4.57
C ARG A 143 -45.46 12.73 -5.70
N ILE A 144 -45.63 13.36 -6.87
CA ILE A 144 -44.68 13.16 -7.98
C ILE A 144 -43.33 13.83 -7.66
N THR A 145 -43.35 15.00 -7.02
CA THR A 145 -42.14 15.66 -6.52
C THR A 145 -41.43 14.83 -5.46
N LEU A 146 -42.17 14.24 -4.51
CA LEU A 146 -41.61 13.36 -3.49
C LEU A 146 -40.95 12.12 -4.10
N ALA A 147 -41.64 11.44 -5.02
CA ALA A 147 -41.11 10.28 -5.73
C ALA A 147 -39.80 10.62 -6.44
N ARG A 148 -39.77 11.72 -7.20
CA ARG A 148 -38.55 12.14 -7.90
C ARG A 148 -37.39 12.43 -6.94
N ARG A 149 -37.64 13.11 -5.81
CA ARG A 149 -36.60 13.44 -4.82
C ARG A 149 -36.02 12.19 -4.18
N VAL A 150 -36.87 11.32 -3.64
CA VAL A 150 -36.40 10.12 -2.92
C VAL A 150 -35.63 9.16 -3.82
N TYR A 151 -36.04 9.00 -5.08
CA TYR A 151 -35.31 8.22 -6.09
C TYR A 151 -33.90 8.77 -6.36
N LEU A 152 -33.79 10.09 -6.61
CA LEU A 152 -32.50 10.74 -6.85
C LEU A 152 -31.60 10.75 -5.62
N ASP A 153 -32.18 10.86 -4.42
CA ASP A 153 -31.44 10.89 -3.16
C ASP A 153 -30.89 9.49 -2.82
N LEU A 154 -31.73 8.45 -2.89
CA LEU A 154 -31.36 7.10 -2.46
C LEU A 154 -30.57 6.33 -3.52
N ILE A 155 -30.98 6.37 -4.79
CA ILE A 155 -30.37 5.55 -5.85
C ILE A 155 -29.76 6.38 -7.00
N GLY A 156 -29.95 7.71 -7.01
CA GLY A 156 -29.31 8.59 -7.99
C GLY A 156 -29.94 8.60 -9.38
N LEU A 157 -31.01 7.83 -9.60
CA LEU A 157 -31.75 7.73 -10.85
C LEU A 157 -33.16 8.26 -10.65
N PRO A 158 -33.80 8.89 -11.64
CA PRO A 158 -35.22 9.21 -11.57
C PRO A 158 -36.08 7.94 -11.64
N PRO A 159 -37.33 7.95 -11.10
CA PRO A 159 -38.25 6.84 -11.28
C PRO A 159 -38.63 6.67 -12.75
N THR A 160 -38.87 5.43 -13.17
CA THR A 160 -39.60 5.17 -14.41
C THR A 160 -41.05 5.66 -14.30
N PRO A 161 -41.75 5.93 -15.43
CA PRO A 161 -43.17 6.28 -15.40
C PRO A 161 -44.02 5.27 -14.63
N GLU A 162 -43.76 3.97 -14.81
CA GLU A 162 -44.51 2.89 -14.17
C GLU A 162 -44.29 2.86 -12.66
N GLU A 163 -43.06 3.09 -12.20
CA GLU A 163 -42.74 3.19 -10.77
C GLU A 163 -43.35 4.44 -10.12
N ALA A 164 -43.33 5.57 -10.82
CA ALA A 164 -43.96 6.79 -10.36
C ALA A 164 -45.47 6.62 -10.23
N ASP A 165 -46.13 6.04 -11.24
CA ASP A 165 -47.56 5.75 -11.22
C ASP A 165 -47.93 4.77 -10.11
N ALA A 166 -47.12 3.72 -9.90
CA ALA A 166 -47.33 2.78 -8.80
C ALA A 166 -47.34 3.49 -7.44
N PHE A 167 -46.42 4.42 -7.20
CA PHE A 167 -46.44 5.21 -5.97
C PHE A 167 -47.60 6.22 -5.93
N LEU A 168 -47.92 6.89 -7.05
CA LEU A 168 -48.99 7.90 -7.10
C LEU A 168 -50.37 7.31 -6.81
N LEU A 169 -50.61 6.11 -7.33
CA LEU A 169 -51.90 5.43 -7.28
C LEU A 169 -52.06 4.53 -6.04
N ASP A 170 -51.01 4.31 -5.25
CA ASP A 170 -51.09 3.52 -4.02
C ASP A 170 -51.93 4.26 -2.94
N PRO A 171 -53.09 3.71 -2.52
CA PRO A 171 -53.92 4.31 -1.49
C PRO A 171 -53.42 4.05 -0.07
N ASP A 172 -52.42 3.20 0.13
CA ASP A 172 -51.89 2.89 1.46
C ASP A 172 -51.27 4.17 2.07
N PRO A 173 -51.65 4.55 3.31
CA PRO A 173 -51.06 5.69 3.99
C PRO A 173 -49.54 5.56 4.21
N ARG A 174 -48.98 4.35 4.10
CA ARG A 174 -47.54 4.06 4.19
C ARG A 174 -46.86 3.85 2.83
N ALA A 175 -47.50 4.27 1.74
CA ALA A 175 -46.95 4.10 0.39
C ALA A 175 -45.56 4.73 0.22
N TYR A 176 -45.29 5.84 0.93
CA TYR A 176 -44.00 6.54 0.84
C TYR A 176 -42.90 5.76 1.56
N GLU A 177 -43.17 5.26 2.76
CA GLU A 177 -42.26 4.44 3.54
C GLU A 177 -41.92 3.14 2.80
N LYS A 178 -42.93 2.45 2.23
CA LYS A 178 -42.69 1.27 1.39
C LYS A 178 -41.85 1.57 0.15
N LEU A 179 -42.02 2.76 -0.44
CA LEU A 179 -41.18 3.20 -1.55
C LEU A 179 -39.73 3.38 -1.08
N VAL A 180 -39.52 4.04 0.06
CA VAL A 180 -38.20 4.21 0.69
C VAL A 180 -37.55 2.85 0.94
N ASP A 181 -38.25 1.92 1.59
CA ASP A 181 -37.74 0.57 1.91
C ASP A 181 -37.27 -0.16 0.64
N ARG A 182 -38.10 -0.17 -0.41
CA ARG A 182 -37.75 -0.78 -1.71
C ARG A 182 -36.54 -0.12 -2.37
N LEU A 183 -36.37 1.20 -2.21
CA LEU A 183 -35.21 1.91 -2.75
C LEU A 183 -33.93 1.64 -1.95
N LEU A 184 -34.04 1.48 -0.64
CA LEU A 184 -32.92 1.06 0.22
C LEU A 184 -32.49 -0.39 -0.07
N GLU A 185 -33.43 -1.27 -0.41
CA GLU A 185 -33.17 -2.65 -0.83
C GLU A 185 -32.59 -2.76 -2.26
N SER A 186 -32.60 -1.67 -3.03
CA SER A 186 -32.09 -1.67 -4.41
C SER A 186 -30.56 -1.75 -4.43
N PRO A 187 -29.93 -2.56 -5.30
CA PRO A 187 -28.47 -2.61 -5.43
C PRO A 187 -27.86 -1.25 -5.83
N HIS A 188 -28.65 -0.38 -6.48
CA HIS A 188 -28.25 0.98 -6.84
C HIS A 188 -28.07 1.91 -5.64
N TYR A 189 -28.61 1.56 -4.47
CA TYR A 189 -28.38 2.32 -3.23
C TYR A 189 -26.89 2.35 -2.88
N GLY A 190 -26.26 1.17 -2.82
CA GLY A 190 -24.83 1.03 -2.58
C GLY A 190 -23.99 1.74 -3.64
N GLU A 191 -24.34 1.62 -4.92
CA GLU A 191 -23.65 2.33 -6.01
C GLU A 191 -23.73 3.87 -5.84
N ARG A 192 -24.90 4.39 -5.47
CA ARG A 192 -25.14 5.82 -5.27
C ARG A 192 -24.29 6.36 -4.13
N TRP A 193 -24.31 5.69 -3.00
CA TRP A 193 -23.69 6.13 -1.75
C TRP A 193 -22.19 5.82 -1.69
N ALA A 194 -21.74 4.70 -2.28
CA ALA A 194 -20.33 4.34 -2.35
C ALA A 194 -19.49 5.43 -3.01
N ARG A 195 -20.01 6.13 -4.03
CA ARG A 195 -19.27 7.24 -4.69
C ARG A 195 -18.75 8.29 -3.71
N LYS A 196 -19.57 8.67 -2.71
CA LYS A 196 -19.16 9.65 -1.70
C LYS A 196 -18.04 9.11 -0.81
N TRP A 197 -18.12 7.82 -0.46
CA TRP A 197 -17.10 7.16 0.34
C TRP A 197 -15.80 6.96 -0.44
N LEU A 198 -15.90 6.55 -1.70
CA LEU A 198 -14.77 6.30 -2.59
C LEU A 198 -13.97 7.58 -2.85
N ASP A 199 -14.64 8.74 -2.92
CA ASP A 199 -13.98 10.05 -2.96
C ASP A 199 -13.14 10.29 -1.69
N LEU A 200 -13.69 10.02 -0.50
CA LEU A 200 -12.98 10.16 0.78
C LEU A 200 -11.83 9.14 0.92
N ALA A 201 -12.05 7.93 0.42
CA ALA A 201 -11.05 6.85 0.38
C ALA A 201 -10.00 7.07 -0.71
N ARG A 202 -10.14 8.12 -1.54
CA ARG A 202 -9.25 8.45 -2.66
C ARG A 202 -9.11 7.32 -3.69
N TYR A 203 -10.20 6.59 -3.92
CA TYR A 203 -10.24 5.56 -4.96
C TYR A 203 -10.00 6.18 -6.34
N ALA A 204 -9.13 5.55 -7.12
CA ALA A 204 -8.93 5.86 -8.53
C ALA A 204 -8.60 4.58 -9.29
N ASP A 205 -8.98 4.54 -10.58
CA ASP A 205 -8.59 3.47 -11.50
C ASP A 205 -7.15 3.66 -12.04
N THR A 206 -6.41 4.64 -11.51
CA THR A 206 -5.03 4.97 -11.88
C THR A 206 -4.13 5.20 -10.66
N ASN A 207 -2.82 5.25 -10.89
CA ASN A 207 -1.81 5.42 -9.84
C ASN A 207 -1.70 6.86 -9.31
N GLY A 208 -2.06 7.88 -10.10
CA GLY A 208 -2.16 9.27 -9.67
C GLY A 208 -0.87 9.97 -9.24
N TYR A 209 0.31 9.36 -9.43
CA TYR A 209 1.61 9.91 -9.02
C TYR A 209 2.42 10.42 -10.23
N GLU A 210 3.67 9.96 -10.41
CA GLU A 210 4.56 10.33 -11.52
C GLU A 210 4.02 9.86 -12.88
N LYS A 211 3.54 8.61 -12.96
CA LYS A 211 2.83 8.06 -14.12
C LYS A 211 1.40 7.73 -13.73
N ASP A 212 0.45 8.30 -14.44
CA ASP A 212 -0.98 8.01 -14.27
C ASP A 212 -1.38 6.72 -14.98
N ARG A 213 -0.69 5.62 -14.65
CA ARG A 213 -0.95 4.29 -15.18
C ARG A 213 -2.18 3.67 -14.54
N GLN A 214 -2.79 2.73 -15.26
CA GLN A 214 -3.91 1.96 -14.75
C GLN A 214 -3.53 1.16 -13.49
N ARG A 215 -4.48 1.10 -12.57
CA ARG A 215 -4.38 0.38 -11.31
C ARG A 215 -5.55 -0.59 -11.19
N SER A 216 -5.29 -1.81 -10.75
CA SER A 216 -6.36 -2.77 -10.42
C SER A 216 -6.65 -2.76 -8.93
N ILE A 217 -7.70 -2.04 -8.52
CA ILE A 217 -8.20 -2.02 -7.13
C ILE A 217 -9.73 -2.08 -7.05
N TRP A 218 -10.39 -2.42 -8.16
CA TRP A 218 -11.86 -2.47 -8.29
C TRP A 218 -12.55 -3.30 -7.20
N ALA A 219 -11.88 -4.33 -6.66
CA ALA A 219 -12.44 -5.16 -5.60
C ALA A 219 -12.73 -4.37 -4.32
N TYR A 220 -11.95 -3.33 -4.01
CA TYR A 220 -12.24 -2.43 -2.90
C TYR A 220 -13.51 -1.60 -3.17
N ARG A 221 -13.68 -1.07 -4.40
CA ARG A 221 -14.90 -0.36 -4.80
C ARG A 221 -16.12 -1.26 -4.64
N ASP A 222 -16.05 -2.47 -5.16
CA ASP A 222 -17.17 -3.42 -5.11
C ASP A 222 -17.46 -3.82 -3.66
N TRP A 223 -16.43 -4.01 -2.83
CA TRP A 223 -16.61 -4.24 -1.40
C TRP A 223 -17.34 -3.09 -0.70
N VAL A 224 -17.04 -1.82 -1.01
CA VAL A 224 -17.75 -0.66 -0.42
C VAL A 224 -19.22 -0.65 -0.84
N ILE A 225 -19.50 -0.91 -2.13
CA ILE A 225 -20.87 -1.00 -2.66
C ILE A 225 -21.65 -2.10 -1.94
N GLU A 226 -21.06 -3.29 -1.83
CA GLU A 226 -21.66 -4.44 -1.15
C GLU A 226 -21.85 -4.18 0.35
N ALA A 227 -20.89 -3.55 1.02
CA ALA A 227 -20.97 -3.19 2.43
C ALA A 227 -22.15 -2.26 2.73
N LEU A 228 -22.40 -1.28 1.86
CA LEU A 228 -23.56 -0.39 1.99
C LEU A 228 -24.88 -1.13 1.70
N ASN A 229 -24.92 -1.97 0.66
CA ASN A 229 -26.13 -2.72 0.30
C ASN A 229 -26.52 -3.78 1.35
N ARG A 230 -25.56 -4.35 2.08
CA ARG A 230 -25.81 -5.29 3.19
C ARG A 230 -26.03 -4.61 4.54
N ASP A 231 -26.12 -3.29 4.55
CA ASP A 231 -26.29 -2.46 5.75
C ASP A 231 -25.25 -2.80 6.85
N LEU A 232 -23.97 -2.89 6.46
CA LEU A 232 -22.90 -3.24 7.38
C LEU A 232 -22.81 -2.19 8.51
N PRO A 233 -22.89 -2.59 9.79
CA PRO A 233 -22.77 -1.66 10.91
C PRO A 233 -21.49 -0.81 10.81
N PHE A 234 -21.61 0.48 11.12
CA PHE A 234 -20.51 1.44 10.89
C PHE A 234 -19.24 1.10 11.69
N ASP A 235 -19.39 0.50 12.88
CA ASP A 235 -18.26 0.00 13.67
C ASP A 235 -17.52 -1.14 12.95
N GLN A 236 -18.23 -2.11 12.37
CA GLN A 236 -17.63 -3.17 11.56
C GLN A 236 -17.04 -2.63 10.25
N PHE A 237 -17.75 -1.75 9.55
CA PHE A 237 -17.26 -1.07 8.35
C PHE A 237 -15.96 -0.30 8.60
N THR A 238 -15.82 0.28 9.80
CA THR A 238 -14.61 0.96 10.26
C THR A 238 -13.48 -0.05 10.53
N VAL A 239 -13.75 -1.10 11.29
CA VAL A 239 -12.74 -2.11 11.66
C VAL A 239 -12.21 -2.84 10.43
N GLU A 240 -13.08 -3.29 9.52
CA GLU A 240 -12.67 -4.05 8.33
C GLU A 240 -11.78 -3.19 7.39
N GLN A 241 -12.04 -1.89 7.28
CA GLN A 241 -11.22 -1.00 6.45
C GLN A 241 -9.90 -0.56 7.08
N LEU A 242 -9.85 -0.39 8.40
CA LEU A 242 -8.63 0.03 9.09
C LEU A 242 -7.69 -1.13 9.41
N ALA A 243 -8.24 -2.32 9.70
CA ALA A 243 -7.48 -3.45 10.24
C ALA A 243 -8.14 -4.81 9.94
N GLY A 244 -8.88 -4.93 8.84
CA GLY A 244 -9.57 -6.18 8.45
C GLY A 244 -8.60 -7.33 8.18
N ASP A 245 -7.42 -7.06 7.65
CA ASP A 245 -6.33 -8.01 7.46
C ASP A 245 -5.69 -8.50 8.77
N MET A 246 -5.81 -7.71 9.85
CA MET A 246 -5.34 -8.05 11.20
C MET A 246 -6.37 -8.82 12.04
N LEU A 247 -7.57 -9.06 11.52
CA LEU A 247 -8.56 -9.87 12.21
C LEU A 247 -8.11 -11.34 12.30
N PRO A 248 -8.40 -12.04 13.41
CA PRO A 248 -8.17 -13.48 13.48
C PRO A 248 -8.88 -14.20 12.33
N ASP A 249 -8.17 -15.07 11.62
CA ASP A 249 -8.68 -15.82 10.47
C ASP A 249 -9.34 -14.92 9.38
N ALA A 250 -8.77 -13.71 9.19
CA ALA A 250 -9.26 -12.70 8.25
C ALA A 250 -9.67 -13.30 6.88
N THR A 251 -10.94 -13.10 6.53
CA THR A 251 -11.50 -13.54 5.26
C THR A 251 -10.93 -12.74 4.09
N LEU A 252 -11.06 -13.25 2.86
CA LEU A 252 -10.67 -12.49 1.66
C LEU A 252 -11.41 -11.15 1.57
N SER A 253 -12.69 -11.11 1.92
CA SER A 253 -13.50 -9.87 1.93
C SER A 253 -12.93 -8.83 2.91
N GLN A 254 -12.53 -9.24 4.11
CA GLN A 254 -11.93 -8.35 5.11
C GLN A 254 -10.55 -7.85 4.69
N LYS A 255 -9.75 -8.70 4.03
CA LYS A 255 -8.47 -8.27 3.44
C LYS A 255 -8.67 -7.27 2.30
N ILE A 256 -9.69 -7.45 1.48
CA ILE A 256 -10.08 -6.50 0.43
C ILE A 256 -10.52 -5.16 1.04
N ALA A 257 -11.28 -5.19 2.14
CA ALA A 257 -11.72 -3.99 2.86
C ALA A 257 -10.55 -3.11 3.31
N THR A 258 -9.47 -3.71 3.82
CA THR A 258 -8.24 -3.00 4.20
C THR A 258 -7.53 -2.34 3.00
N GLY A 259 -8.01 -2.59 1.79
CA GLY A 259 -7.67 -1.84 0.58
C GLY A 259 -7.86 -0.32 0.69
N PHE A 260 -8.61 0.19 1.69
CA PHE A 260 -8.63 1.61 2.04
C PHE A 260 -7.22 2.20 2.15
N HIS A 261 -6.33 1.54 2.90
CA HIS A 261 -4.94 1.98 3.10
C HIS A 261 -4.04 1.79 1.88
N ARG A 262 -4.53 1.10 0.85
CA ARG A 262 -3.85 0.92 -0.43
C ARG A 262 -4.19 2.03 -1.41
N ASN A 263 -5.28 2.79 -1.26
CA ASN A 263 -5.66 3.85 -2.21
C ASN A 263 -4.66 5.01 -2.31
N THR A 264 -3.65 5.05 -1.45
CA THR A 264 -2.49 5.93 -1.62
C THR A 264 -1.88 5.80 -3.02
N MET A 265 -1.42 6.93 -3.55
CA MET A 265 -0.80 7.03 -4.87
C MET A 265 0.45 6.14 -4.97
N LEU A 266 0.70 5.58 -6.15
CA LEU A 266 1.79 4.62 -6.38
C LEU A 266 2.89 5.22 -7.26
N ASN A 267 4.14 5.16 -6.81
CA ASN A 267 5.29 5.58 -7.59
C ASN A 267 5.94 4.37 -8.31
N GLU A 268 6.00 4.44 -9.63
CA GLU A 268 6.62 3.43 -10.50
C GLU A 268 7.77 4.03 -11.34
N GLU A 269 8.35 5.13 -10.88
CA GLU A 269 9.52 5.75 -11.51
C GLU A 269 10.75 4.84 -11.39
N GLY A 270 11.53 4.75 -12.47
CA GLY A 270 12.82 4.07 -12.43
C GLY A 270 13.84 4.90 -11.67
N GLY A 271 14.47 4.33 -10.63
CA GLY A 271 15.44 5.05 -9.79
C GLY A 271 14.84 5.68 -8.53
N ILE A 272 13.58 5.39 -8.22
CA ILE A 272 12.93 5.74 -6.95
C ILE A 272 13.77 5.33 -5.73
N ASP A 273 13.88 6.23 -4.74
CA ASP A 273 14.31 5.86 -3.38
C ASP A 273 13.11 5.22 -2.64
N PRO A 274 13.17 3.91 -2.31
CA PRO A 274 12.03 3.23 -1.68
C PRO A 274 11.65 3.81 -0.32
N LEU A 275 12.59 4.35 0.44
CA LEU A 275 12.34 4.92 1.76
C LEU A 275 11.72 6.31 1.68
N GLU A 276 12.15 7.12 0.71
CA GLU A 276 11.51 8.41 0.41
C GLU A 276 10.04 8.20 0.04
N PHE A 277 9.77 7.31 -0.91
CA PHE A 277 8.39 7.06 -1.32
C PHE A 277 7.54 6.44 -0.20
N ARG A 278 8.10 5.51 0.58
CA ARG A 278 7.40 4.96 1.75
C ARG A 278 6.97 6.08 2.71
N PHE A 279 7.82 7.10 2.94
CA PHE A 279 7.46 8.24 3.77
C PHE A 279 6.26 9.01 3.20
N TYR A 280 6.28 9.38 1.92
CA TYR A 280 5.16 10.09 1.30
C TYR A 280 3.88 9.26 1.28
N ALA A 281 3.99 7.95 1.06
CA ALA A 281 2.86 7.04 1.12
C ALA A 281 2.24 6.99 2.53
N MET A 282 3.07 6.97 3.58
CA MET A 282 2.57 7.02 4.96
C MET A 282 1.92 8.36 5.31
N VAL A 283 2.47 9.48 4.83
CA VAL A 283 1.89 10.81 5.00
C VAL A 283 0.50 10.88 4.36
N ASP A 284 0.36 10.41 3.12
CA ASP A 284 -0.92 10.38 2.43
C ASP A 284 -1.94 9.47 3.12
N ARG A 285 -1.52 8.27 3.55
CA ARG A 285 -2.35 7.32 4.30
C ARG A 285 -2.86 7.92 5.60
N LEU A 286 -1.99 8.52 6.40
CA LEU A 286 -2.36 9.14 7.67
C LEU A 286 -3.36 10.28 7.43
N ASN A 287 -3.04 11.19 6.51
CA ASN A 287 -3.89 12.35 6.22
C ASN A 287 -5.27 11.94 5.72
N THR A 288 -5.34 10.91 4.88
CA THR A 288 -6.60 10.37 4.39
C THR A 288 -7.40 9.75 5.54
N THR A 289 -6.75 8.94 6.37
CA THR A 289 -7.38 8.31 7.54
C THR A 289 -7.91 9.35 8.54
N SER A 290 -7.11 10.37 8.87
CA SER A 290 -7.51 11.41 9.81
C SER A 290 -8.65 12.27 9.27
N THR A 291 -8.60 12.62 7.99
CA THR A 291 -9.65 13.42 7.36
C THR A 291 -10.95 12.65 7.31
N ALA A 292 -10.88 11.39 6.91
CA ALA A 292 -12.06 10.59 6.69
C ALA A 292 -12.73 10.19 8.01
N TRP A 293 -12.00 9.63 8.99
CA TRP A 293 -12.63 9.10 10.22
C TRP A 293 -12.61 10.08 11.40
N LEU A 294 -11.57 10.90 11.54
CA LEU A 294 -11.49 11.85 12.66
C LEU A 294 -12.15 13.18 12.31
N GLY A 295 -12.39 13.46 11.03
CA GLY A 295 -12.82 14.78 10.57
C GLY A 295 -11.76 15.86 10.80
N LEU A 296 -10.47 15.48 10.88
CA LEU A 296 -9.35 16.37 11.20
C LEU A 296 -8.35 16.43 10.05
N THR A 297 -7.99 17.65 9.65
CA THR A 297 -6.99 17.92 8.61
C THR A 297 -5.58 17.90 9.16
N MET A 298 -5.11 16.74 9.64
CA MET A 298 -3.80 16.64 10.31
C MET A 298 -2.58 16.96 9.43
N GLY A 299 -2.74 17.15 8.12
CA GLY A 299 -1.63 17.34 7.17
C GLY A 299 -0.72 18.54 7.44
N CYS A 300 -1.20 19.62 8.07
CA CYS A 300 -0.30 20.70 8.48
C CYS A 300 0.70 20.25 9.55
N ALA A 301 0.34 19.21 10.32
CA ALA A 301 1.16 18.73 11.42
C ALA A 301 2.43 17.99 10.99
N VAL A 302 2.63 17.77 9.68
CA VAL A 302 3.85 17.20 9.10
C VAL A 302 5.07 18.07 9.45
N CYS A 303 4.95 19.39 9.25
CA CYS A 303 6.08 20.33 9.33
C CYS A 303 6.13 21.11 10.64
N HIS A 304 4.99 21.39 11.26
CA HIS A 304 4.87 22.18 12.49
C HIS A 304 3.65 21.70 13.29
N ASN A 305 3.36 22.24 14.49
CA ASN A 305 2.10 21.91 15.18
C ASN A 305 0.89 22.41 14.39
N HIS A 306 -0.24 21.70 14.39
CA HIS A 306 -1.41 22.12 13.60
C HIS A 306 -1.85 23.54 13.96
N LYS A 307 -2.11 24.36 12.94
CA LYS A 307 -2.31 25.81 13.09
C LYS A 307 -3.61 26.19 13.80
N TYR A 308 -4.60 25.30 13.79
CA TYR A 308 -5.96 25.60 14.28
C TYR A 308 -6.52 24.55 15.24
N ASP A 309 -6.01 23.32 15.15
CA ASP A 309 -6.53 22.17 15.89
C ASP A 309 -5.50 21.78 16.95
N PRO A 310 -5.93 21.18 18.07
CA PRO A 310 -5.04 20.80 19.16
C PRO A 310 -4.28 19.51 18.83
N VAL A 311 -3.54 19.52 17.71
CA VAL A 311 -2.72 18.40 17.23
C VAL A 311 -1.28 18.88 17.16
N SER A 312 -0.42 18.28 17.96
CA SER A 312 1.02 18.50 17.90
C SER A 312 1.66 17.71 16.76
N GLN A 313 2.80 18.21 16.27
CA GLN A 313 3.66 17.47 15.36
C GLN A 313 4.11 16.14 15.97
N ARG A 314 4.34 16.10 17.28
CA ARG A 314 4.68 14.86 17.99
C ARG A 314 3.58 13.81 17.85
N GLU A 315 2.33 14.18 18.06
CA GLU A 315 1.18 13.27 17.92
C GLU A 315 1.01 12.82 16.47
N TYR A 316 1.24 13.71 15.50
CA TYR A 316 1.26 13.35 14.08
C TYR A 316 2.26 12.22 13.79
N TYR A 317 3.51 12.36 14.23
CA TYR A 317 4.51 11.31 14.01
C TYR A 317 4.29 10.05 14.86
N GLN A 318 3.60 10.14 16.00
CA GLN A 318 3.16 8.96 16.75
C GLN A 318 2.09 8.16 15.98
N MET A 319 1.13 8.84 15.36
CA MET A 319 0.16 8.19 14.47
C MET A 319 0.82 7.63 13.21
N LEU A 320 1.79 8.34 12.64
CA LEU A 320 2.56 7.86 11.49
C LEU A 320 3.32 6.57 11.85
N ALA A 321 3.97 6.53 13.02
CA ALA A 321 4.65 5.34 13.50
C ALA A 321 3.70 4.15 13.68
N PHE A 322 2.48 4.38 14.15
CA PHE A 322 1.45 3.34 14.28
C PHE A 322 1.06 2.73 12.92
N LEU A 323 0.90 3.56 11.87
CA LEU A 323 0.55 3.10 10.53
C LEU A 323 1.74 2.55 9.72
N ASN A 324 2.97 2.90 10.10
CA ASN A 324 4.20 2.53 9.38
C ASN A 324 4.70 1.13 9.73
N ASN A 325 3.80 0.15 9.80
CA ASN A 325 4.13 -1.26 10.06
C ASN A 325 3.44 -2.21 9.07
N ALA A 326 3.00 -1.68 7.92
CA ALA A 326 2.29 -2.45 6.91
C ALA A 326 3.25 -2.99 5.84
N ASP A 327 3.10 -4.27 5.51
CA ASP A 327 3.57 -4.86 4.27
C ASP A 327 2.48 -4.73 3.20
N GLU A 328 2.90 -4.54 1.95
CA GLU A 328 2.02 -4.15 0.85
C GLU A 328 1.98 -5.21 -0.27
N PRO A 329 1.53 -6.45 0.05
CA PRO A 329 1.59 -7.56 -0.89
C PRO A 329 0.61 -7.38 -2.06
N ARG A 330 0.91 -8.06 -3.16
CA ARG A 330 -0.09 -8.29 -4.22
C ARG A 330 -0.98 -9.44 -3.77
N LEU A 331 -2.28 -9.20 -3.76
CA LEU A 331 -3.29 -10.20 -3.41
C LEU A 331 -3.98 -10.67 -4.70
N ASP A 332 -3.84 -11.96 -5.01
CA ASP A 332 -4.61 -12.57 -6.08
C ASP A 332 -6.05 -12.80 -5.62
N ILE A 333 -6.99 -12.26 -6.39
CA ILE A 333 -8.42 -12.43 -6.15
C ILE A 333 -8.92 -13.49 -7.13
N PRO A 334 -9.14 -14.74 -6.68
CA PRO A 334 -9.55 -15.81 -7.58
C PRO A 334 -10.95 -15.53 -8.11
N GLN A 335 -11.07 -15.43 -9.43
CA GLN A 335 -12.34 -15.38 -10.13
C GLN A 335 -12.50 -16.69 -10.91
N THR A 336 -13.47 -17.52 -10.51
CA THR A 336 -13.62 -18.89 -11.03
C THR A 336 -13.62 -18.95 -12.56
N GLU A 337 -14.28 -18.02 -13.23
CA GLU A 337 -14.34 -17.98 -14.69
C GLU A 337 -13.00 -17.61 -15.33
N LEU A 338 -12.30 -16.63 -14.77
CA LEU A 338 -10.97 -16.22 -15.20
C LEU A 338 -9.93 -17.31 -14.96
N THR A 339 -10.03 -18.05 -13.86
CA THR A 339 -9.20 -19.21 -13.58
C THR A 339 -9.38 -20.28 -14.67
N LYS A 340 -10.64 -20.64 -14.99
CA LYS A 340 -10.94 -21.59 -16.07
C LYS A 340 -10.40 -21.12 -17.43
N GLN A 341 -10.53 -19.83 -17.73
CA GLN A 341 -9.98 -19.27 -18.97
C GLN A 341 -8.45 -19.36 -19.01
N ARG A 342 -7.76 -19.05 -17.91
CA ARG A 342 -6.29 -19.16 -17.82
C ARG A 342 -5.84 -20.61 -17.99
N GLU A 343 -6.51 -21.56 -17.36
CA GLU A 343 -6.24 -22.99 -17.54
C GLU A 343 -6.44 -23.43 -18.99
N ALA A 344 -7.52 -23.00 -19.63
CA ALA A 344 -7.78 -23.29 -21.05
C ALA A 344 -6.73 -22.68 -21.98
N VAL A 345 -6.26 -21.46 -21.71
CA VAL A 345 -5.18 -20.82 -22.48
C VAL A 345 -3.85 -21.52 -22.25
N ALA A 346 -3.52 -21.89 -21.01
CA ALA A 346 -2.30 -22.63 -20.70
C ALA A 346 -2.26 -23.98 -21.42
N GLN A 347 -3.40 -24.69 -21.48
CA GLN A 347 -3.49 -25.94 -22.23
C GLN A 347 -3.26 -25.70 -23.73
N LYS A 348 -3.85 -24.65 -24.31
CA LYS A 348 -3.62 -24.30 -25.72
C LYS A 348 -2.15 -23.97 -26.00
N ILE A 349 -1.48 -23.25 -25.10
CA ILE A 349 -0.04 -22.97 -25.22
C ILE A 349 0.73 -24.28 -25.26
N HIS A 350 0.47 -25.19 -24.32
CA HIS A 350 1.12 -26.49 -24.26
C HIS A 350 0.89 -27.31 -25.55
N ASP A 351 -0.35 -27.36 -26.04
CA ASP A 351 -0.68 -28.08 -27.27
C ASP A 351 0.03 -27.47 -28.49
N HIS A 352 0.12 -26.14 -28.57
CA HIS A 352 0.85 -25.44 -29.64
C HIS A 352 2.36 -25.66 -29.55
N GLU A 353 2.95 -25.59 -28.35
CA GLU A 353 4.37 -25.87 -28.12
C GLU A 353 4.74 -27.30 -28.54
N ALA A 354 3.87 -28.28 -28.27
CA ALA A 354 4.07 -29.66 -28.70
C ALA A 354 4.11 -29.79 -30.23
N ILE A 355 3.24 -29.06 -30.95
CA ILE A 355 3.19 -29.06 -32.42
C ILE A 355 4.40 -28.34 -33.04
N LEU A 356 4.91 -27.29 -32.39
CA LEU A 356 6.05 -26.52 -32.90
C LEU A 356 7.31 -27.39 -33.03
N ILE A 357 7.49 -28.38 -32.15
CA ILE A 357 8.60 -29.36 -32.23
C ILE A 357 8.53 -30.17 -33.53
N GLU A 358 7.33 -30.52 -34.00
CA GLU A 358 7.14 -31.25 -35.26
C GLU A 358 7.28 -30.37 -36.50
N GLN A 359 6.91 -29.08 -36.39
CA GLN A 359 6.98 -28.12 -37.50
C GLN A 359 8.39 -27.58 -37.75
N PHE A 360 9.21 -27.51 -36.71
CA PHE A 360 10.61 -27.08 -36.78
C PHE A 360 11.52 -28.18 -36.22
N PRO A 361 11.61 -29.33 -36.91
CA PRO A 361 12.51 -30.38 -36.47
C PRO A 361 13.94 -29.83 -36.44
N ALA A 362 14.64 -30.03 -35.34
CA ALA A 362 16.07 -29.74 -35.28
C ALA A 362 16.76 -30.48 -36.43
N GLY A 363 17.46 -29.74 -37.31
CA GLY A 363 18.09 -30.33 -38.50
C GLY A 363 19.07 -31.46 -38.12
N GLU A 364 19.06 -32.54 -38.90
CA GLU A 364 19.94 -33.71 -38.77
C GLU A 364 21.42 -33.42 -39.13
N ALA A 365 22.03 -32.37 -38.58
CA ALA A 365 23.49 -32.36 -38.48
C ALA A 365 23.86 -33.30 -37.32
N GLY A 366 24.25 -34.54 -37.64
CA GLY A 366 24.49 -35.59 -36.65
C GLY A 366 25.55 -35.22 -35.62
N ILE A 367 25.12 -34.61 -34.50
CA ILE A 367 25.98 -34.38 -33.34
C ILE A 367 26.21 -35.74 -32.68
N HIS A 368 27.45 -36.22 -32.74
CA HIS A 368 27.85 -37.48 -32.13
C HIS A 368 28.47 -37.24 -30.76
N TRP A 369 27.63 -37.20 -29.71
CA TRP A 369 28.11 -37.15 -28.33
C TRP A 369 28.74 -38.48 -27.93
N ARG A 370 29.91 -38.42 -27.30
CA ARG A 370 30.58 -39.58 -26.72
C ARG A 370 30.86 -39.32 -25.24
N SER A 371 30.16 -40.02 -24.36
CA SER A 371 30.44 -39.99 -22.93
C SER A 371 31.75 -40.72 -22.61
N VAL A 372 32.68 -40.02 -21.99
CA VAL A 372 34.01 -40.52 -21.60
C VAL A 372 34.02 -40.73 -20.10
N ARG A 373 34.52 -41.87 -19.63
CA ARG A 373 34.70 -42.11 -18.19
C ARG A 373 35.91 -41.29 -17.72
N PRO A 374 35.78 -40.40 -16.72
CA PRO A 374 36.93 -39.71 -16.16
C PRO A 374 37.99 -40.67 -15.64
N SER A 375 39.26 -40.39 -15.94
CA SER A 375 40.40 -41.13 -15.40
C SER A 375 40.78 -40.63 -14.00
N GLU A 376 40.53 -39.35 -13.73
CA GLU A 376 40.82 -38.69 -12.46
C GLU A 376 39.82 -37.56 -12.23
N VAL A 377 39.36 -37.40 -11.00
CA VAL A 377 38.57 -36.24 -10.57
C VAL A 377 39.08 -35.80 -9.20
N THR A 378 39.46 -34.55 -9.09
CA THR A 378 39.93 -33.95 -7.84
C THR A 378 39.19 -32.67 -7.54
N ASP A 379 39.18 -32.26 -6.28
CA ASP A 379 38.51 -31.05 -5.85
C ASP A 379 39.31 -30.37 -4.72
N THR A 380 39.41 -29.04 -4.76
CA THR A 380 40.26 -28.26 -3.85
C THR A 380 39.68 -28.08 -2.45
N SER A 381 38.41 -28.44 -2.20
CA SER A 381 37.77 -28.33 -0.88
C SER A 381 38.25 -29.38 0.14
N GLY A 382 39.06 -30.35 -0.31
CA GLY A 382 39.89 -31.20 0.53
C GLY A 382 39.22 -32.42 1.16
N LEU A 383 37.90 -32.66 1.01
CA LEU A 383 37.20 -33.86 1.52
C LEU A 383 35.81 -34.16 0.85
N PRO A 384 35.52 -33.92 -0.45
CA PRO A 384 34.30 -34.49 -1.03
C PRO A 384 34.45 -36.02 -1.18
N GLN A 385 33.43 -36.78 -0.79
CA GLN A 385 33.29 -38.15 -1.28
C GLN A 385 32.95 -38.07 -2.77
N ILE A 386 33.96 -38.26 -3.62
CA ILE A 386 33.82 -38.36 -5.08
C ILE A 386 33.64 -39.84 -5.42
N GLU A 387 32.48 -40.19 -5.96
CA GLU A 387 32.14 -41.55 -6.37
C GLU A 387 31.91 -41.57 -7.89
N LEU A 388 32.67 -42.41 -8.61
CA LEU A 388 32.50 -42.61 -10.04
C LEU A 388 31.49 -43.74 -10.29
N LEU A 389 30.32 -43.39 -10.83
CA LEU A 389 29.19 -44.31 -11.01
C LEU A 389 29.32 -45.20 -12.26
N GLU A 390 28.50 -46.24 -12.35
CA GLU A 390 28.50 -47.20 -13.47
C GLU A 390 28.14 -46.55 -14.82
N ASP A 391 27.28 -45.53 -14.78
CA ASP A 391 26.86 -44.73 -15.94
C ASP A 391 27.93 -43.70 -16.38
N ARG A 392 29.12 -43.72 -15.74
CA ARG A 392 30.26 -42.82 -15.97
C ARG A 392 30.08 -41.40 -15.42
N SER A 393 28.98 -41.12 -14.73
CA SER A 393 28.79 -39.86 -14.02
C SER A 393 29.62 -39.81 -12.73
N VAL A 394 29.88 -38.60 -12.25
CA VAL A 394 30.64 -38.36 -11.02
C VAL A 394 29.68 -37.82 -9.98
N LEU A 395 29.51 -38.58 -8.90
CA LEU A 395 28.67 -38.19 -7.76
C LEU A 395 29.56 -37.56 -6.68
N MET A 396 29.25 -36.33 -6.30
CA MET A 396 29.95 -35.61 -5.23
C MET A 396 29.05 -35.45 -4.00
N LEU A 397 29.46 -36.02 -2.86
CA LEU A 397 28.65 -36.04 -1.63
C LEU A 397 29.31 -35.29 -0.45
N ASP A 398 28.54 -35.21 0.64
CA ASP A 398 28.89 -34.73 1.99
C ASP A 398 29.12 -33.22 2.17
N ARG A 399 30.10 -32.62 1.49
CA ARG A 399 30.55 -31.25 1.78
C ARG A 399 30.22 -30.29 0.65
N ASN A 400 29.43 -29.23 0.93
CA ASN A 400 29.07 -28.17 -0.02
C ASN A 400 29.79 -26.85 0.35
N PRO A 401 31.04 -26.63 -0.10
CA PRO A 401 31.76 -25.38 0.14
C PRO A 401 31.14 -24.22 -0.66
N ASP A 402 31.32 -22.98 -0.19
CA ASP A 402 30.84 -21.79 -0.89
C ASP A 402 31.48 -21.62 -2.29
N LYS A 403 32.75 -22.03 -2.43
CA LYS A 403 33.50 -22.08 -3.70
C LYS A 403 34.47 -23.27 -3.67
N THR A 404 34.68 -23.90 -4.82
CA THR A 404 35.66 -24.97 -5.00
C THR A 404 36.06 -25.10 -6.46
N ASP A 405 37.29 -25.55 -6.69
CA ASP A 405 37.78 -25.89 -8.04
C ASP A 405 37.75 -27.40 -8.18
N THR A 406 36.96 -27.88 -9.15
CA THR A 406 36.89 -29.29 -9.51
C THR A 406 37.68 -29.50 -10.80
N THR A 407 38.64 -30.42 -10.77
CA THR A 407 39.41 -30.82 -11.96
C THR A 407 38.99 -32.20 -12.41
N VAL A 408 38.63 -32.33 -13.69
CA VAL A 408 38.23 -33.57 -14.33
C VAL A 408 39.21 -33.90 -15.44
N VAL A 409 39.85 -35.07 -15.35
CA VAL A 409 40.74 -35.57 -16.41
C VAL A 409 40.01 -36.62 -17.25
N LEU A 410 40.00 -36.42 -18.56
CA LEU A 410 39.43 -37.34 -19.53
C LEU A 410 40.50 -37.81 -20.51
N GLU A 411 40.43 -39.08 -20.94
CA GLU A 411 41.31 -39.61 -21.98
C GLU A 411 40.50 -40.12 -23.17
N THR A 412 40.76 -39.57 -24.35
CA THR A 412 40.02 -39.90 -25.58
C THR A 412 40.94 -40.38 -26.67
N ARG A 413 40.58 -41.47 -27.35
CA ARG A 413 41.29 -41.99 -28.55
C ARG A 413 40.51 -41.73 -29.84
N THR A 414 39.61 -40.75 -29.81
CA THR A 414 38.80 -40.33 -30.96
C THR A 414 39.51 -39.28 -31.79
N GLY A 415 38.98 -39.03 -33.00
CA GLY A 415 39.38 -37.86 -33.78
C GLY A 415 39.09 -36.54 -33.06
N PRO A 416 39.42 -35.39 -33.70
CA PRO A 416 39.27 -34.07 -33.10
C PRO A 416 37.86 -33.82 -32.56
N VAL A 417 37.78 -33.20 -31.38
CA VAL A 417 36.53 -32.80 -30.71
C VAL A 417 36.31 -31.32 -30.98
N ASP A 418 35.09 -30.93 -31.34
CA ASP A 418 34.70 -29.55 -31.62
C ASP A 418 33.87 -28.90 -30.49
N SER A 419 33.29 -29.70 -29.60
CA SER A 419 32.47 -29.22 -28.48
C SER A 419 32.59 -30.13 -27.25
N LEU A 420 32.50 -29.54 -26.07
CA LEU A 420 32.42 -30.25 -24.78
C LEU A 420 31.03 -30.06 -24.18
N LYS A 421 30.39 -31.14 -23.73
CA LYS A 421 29.10 -31.08 -23.04
C LYS A 421 29.27 -31.42 -21.57
N LEU A 422 28.85 -30.50 -20.71
CA LEU A 422 28.70 -30.71 -19.27
C LEU A 422 27.24 -31.03 -18.98
N GLU A 423 26.98 -32.16 -18.33
CA GLU A 423 25.67 -32.53 -17.83
C GLU A 423 25.70 -32.56 -16.30
N VAL A 424 24.84 -31.77 -15.68
CA VAL A 424 24.65 -31.77 -14.21
C VAL A 424 23.36 -32.51 -13.91
N LEU A 425 23.51 -33.65 -13.23
CA LEU A 425 22.47 -34.66 -13.10
C LEU A 425 21.84 -34.64 -11.71
N THR A 426 20.53 -34.83 -11.66
CA THR A 426 19.82 -35.10 -10.41
C THR A 426 20.15 -36.50 -9.92
N HIS A 427 20.26 -36.68 -8.62
CA HIS A 427 20.53 -37.99 -8.04
C HIS A 427 19.88 -38.11 -6.65
N PRO A 428 19.23 -39.25 -6.29
CA PRO A 428 18.53 -39.42 -5.02
C PRO A 428 19.38 -39.23 -3.75
N ARG A 429 20.71 -39.28 -3.88
CA ARG A 429 21.67 -39.09 -2.77
C ARG A 429 22.17 -37.64 -2.64
N ILE A 430 21.82 -36.74 -3.56
CA ILE A 430 22.19 -35.31 -3.45
C ILE A 430 21.14 -34.61 -2.58
N SER A 431 21.60 -33.80 -1.62
CA SER A 431 20.72 -33.01 -0.76
C SER A 431 20.06 -31.88 -1.54
N GLY A 432 18.76 -31.68 -1.32
CA GLY A 432 17.96 -30.75 -2.11
C GLY A 432 17.25 -31.47 -3.25
N SER A 433 16.55 -30.70 -4.06
CA SER A 433 15.63 -31.22 -5.06
C SER A 433 16.15 -31.03 -6.50
N GLY A 434 17.39 -30.58 -6.69
CA GLY A 434 18.01 -30.32 -7.99
C GLY A 434 19.43 -30.90 -8.10
N PRO A 435 20.12 -30.72 -9.24
CA PRO A 435 21.45 -31.30 -9.46
C PRO A 435 22.57 -30.57 -8.70
N GLY A 436 22.30 -29.38 -8.16
CA GLY A 436 23.20 -28.66 -7.25
C GLY A 436 23.05 -29.11 -5.79
N ARG A 437 24.07 -28.84 -4.98
CA ARG A 437 24.15 -29.29 -3.57
C ARG A 437 23.66 -28.26 -2.55
N THR A 438 23.13 -27.12 -2.99
CA THR A 438 22.48 -26.14 -2.11
C THR A 438 21.12 -26.67 -1.62
N SER A 439 20.57 -26.10 -0.55
CA SER A 439 19.27 -26.53 -0.01
C SER A 439 18.12 -26.45 -1.02
N HIS A 440 18.24 -25.59 -2.02
CA HIS A 440 17.24 -25.40 -3.09
C HIS A 440 17.64 -26.10 -4.42
N GLY A 441 18.74 -26.86 -4.44
CA GLY A 441 19.16 -27.65 -5.61
C GLY A 441 19.90 -26.88 -6.70
N ASN A 442 20.28 -25.63 -6.46
CA ASN A 442 21.04 -24.78 -7.39
C ASN A 442 22.57 -25.00 -7.28
N LEU A 443 23.29 -24.70 -8.35
CA LEU A 443 24.74 -24.53 -8.41
C LEU A 443 25.08 -23.34 -9.33
N VAL A 444 26.24 -22.73 -9.12
CA VAL A 444 26.78 -21.73 -10.03
C VAL A 444 28.14 -22.20 -10.53
N LEU A 445 28.30 -22.38 -11.84
CA LEU A 445 29.60 -22.58 -12.46
C LEU A 445 30.18 -21.20 -12.74
N SER A 446 31.26 -20.81 -12.05
CA SER A 446 31.83 -19.47 -12.21
C SER A 446 32.71 -19.34 -13.45
N ASP A 447 33.55 -20.34 -13.73
CA ASP A 447 34.47 -20.33 -14.86
C ASP A 447 34.79 -21.77 -15.28
N ILE A 448 35.22 -21.97 -16.53
CA ILE A 448 35.70 -23.26 -17.03
C ILE A 448 37.00 -23.07 -17.83
N THR A 449 38.02 -23.85 -17.49
CA THR A 449 39.31 -23.84 -18.18
C THR A 449 39.60 -25.22 -18.75
N VAL A 450 39.91 -25.30 -20.04
CA VAL A 450 40.16 -26.58 -20.70
C VAL A 450 41.58 -26.61 -21.25
N THR A 451 42.30 -27.68 -20.96
CA THR A 451 43.59 -27.97 -21.59
C THR A 451 43.59 -29.34 -22.27
N ALA A 452 44.37 -29.49 -23.33
CA ALA A 452 44.50 -30.72 -24.09
C ALA A 452 45.99 -31.05 -24.30
N ALA A 453 46.39 -32.30 -24.06
CA ALA A 453 47.75 -32.80 -24.30
C ALA A 453 47.72 -34.14 -25.07
N PRO A 454 48.76 -34.51 -25.83
CA PRO A 454 48.92 -35.86 -26.34
C PRO A 454 48.98 -36.88 -25.18
N LEU A 455 48.31 -38.03 -25.31
CA LEU A 455 48.32 -39.06 -24.25
C LEU A 455 49.73 -39.60 -23.92
N ASP A 456 50.63 -39.60 -24.90
CA ASP A 456 52.03 -40.03 -24.77
C ASP A 456 52.97 -38.92 -24.26
N HIS A 457 52.51 -37.66 -24.26
CA HIS A 457 53.24 -36.48 -23.79
C HIS A 457 52.33 -35.55 -22.95
N PRO A 458 51.86 -36.00 -21.77
CA PRO A 458 50.89 -35.24 -20.97
C PRO A 458 51.45 -33.92 -20.42
N ASP A 459 52.77 -33.74 -20.44
CA ASP A 459 53.48 -32.51 -20.09
C ASP A 459 53.38 -31.41 -21.17
N GLN A 460 52.93 -31.74 -22.38
CA GLN A 460 52.72 -30.81 -23.49
C GLN A 460 51.26 -30.35 -23.57
N ALA A 461 50.69 -29.92 -22.44
CA ALA A 461 49.33 -29.42 -22.40
C ALA A 461 49.20 -28.03 -23.05
N GLU A 462 48.23 -27.88 -23.95
CA GLU A 462 47.86 -26.62 -24.58
C GLU A 462 46.50 -26.15 -24.06
N LEU A 463 46.36 -24.84 -23.83
CA LEU A 463 45.07 -24.24 -23.49
C LEU A 463 44.12 -24.30 -24.69
N VAL A 464 42.92 -24.80 -24.46
CA VAL A 464 41.86 -24.93 -25.48
C VAL A 464 40.95 -23.72 -25.38
N SER A 465 40.91 -22.92 -26.45
CA SER A 465 40.05 -21.73 -26.52
C SER A 465 38.59 -22.10 -26.84
N ILE A 466 37.68 -21.67 -25.97
CA ILE A 466 36.23 -21.78 -26.13
C ILE A 466 35.73 -20.50 -26.83
N ASP A 467 34.94 -20.68 -27.89
CA ASP A 467 34.38 -19.59 -28.71
C ASP A 467 33.05 -19.10 -28.13
N SER A 468 32.16 -20.04 -27.80
CA SER A 468 30.84 -19.75 -27.28
C SER A 468 30.35 -20.89 -26.40
N ALA A 469 29.35 -20.60 -25.56
CA ALA A 469 28.69 -21.59 -24.74
C ALA A 469 27.16 -21.47 -24.86
N THR A 470 26.47 -22.59 -24.81
CA THR A 470 25.00 -22.66 -24.82
C THR A 470 24.52 -23.56 -23.69
N ALA A 471 23.33 -23.29 -23.14
CA ALA A 471 22.74 -24.12 -22.09
C ALA A 471 21.25 -24.34 -22.35
N ASP A 472 20.71 -25.44 -21.81
CA ASP A 472 19.27 -25.74 -21.88
C ASP A 472 18.43 -24.75 -21.05
N HIS A 473 19.05 -24.15 -20.03
CA HIS A 473 18.47 -23.13 -19.16
C HIS A 473 19.55 -22.22 -18.59
N SER A 474 19.20 -20.98 -18.26
CA SER A 474 20.05 -20.09 -17.47
C SER A 474 19.17 -19.25 -16.54
N GLN A 475 19.56 -19.15 -15.27
CA GLN A 475 18.95 -18.22 -14.33
C GLN A 475 19.20 -16.78 -14.81
N LYS A 476 18.21 -15.89 -14.63
CA LYS A 476 18.35 -14.47 -14.94
C LYS A 476 19.58 -13.90 -14.22
N GLU A 477 20.42 -13.14 -14.92
CA GLU A 477 21.69 -12.58 -14.44
C GLU A 477 22.81 -13.62 -14.21
N PHE A 478 22.59 -14.88 -14.55
CA PHE A 478 23.59 -15.96 -14.50
C PHE A 478 23.57 -16.77 -15.80
N GLU A 479 23.74 -16.06 -16.92
CA GLU A 479 23.79 -16.62 -18.28
C GLU A 479 25.06 -17.45 -18.52
N ILE A 480 24.96 -18.51 -19.33
CA ILE A 480 26.06 -19.47 -19.57
C ILE A 480 27.35 -18.82 -20.11
N GLU A 481 27.23 -17.74 -20.87
CA GLU A 481 28.34 -16.99 -21.46
C GLU A 481 29.28 -16.37 -20.41
N LYS A 482 28.80 -16.19 -19.17
CA LYS A 482 29.62 -15.70 -18.06
C LYS A 482 30.65 -16.70 -17.58
N THR A 483 30.51 -17.99 -17.92
CA THR A 483 31.49 -19.03 -17.54
C THR A 483 32.79 -18.97 -18.33
N ILE A 484 32.85 -18.13 -19.36
CA ILE A 484 34.02 -17.95 -20.23
C ILE A 484 34.44 -16.47 -20.33
N ASP A 485 33.96 -15.62 -19.40
CA ASP A 485 34.28 -14.19 -19.36
C ASP A 485 35.53 -13.86 -18.50
N GLY A 486 36.07 -14.87 -17.81
CA GLY A 486 37.24 -14.77 -16.93
C GLY A 486 36.98 -14.11 -15.57
N LYS A 487 35.72 -13.95 -15.15
CA LYS A 487 35.34 -13.33 -13.88
C LYS A 487 34.71 -14.33 -12.92
N LEU A 488 35.39 -14.56 -11.79
CA LEU A 488 34.98 -15.55 -10.79
C LEU A 488 33.83 -15.12 -9.85
N ASP A 489 33.28 -13.92 -10.05
CA ASP A 489 32.12 -13.38 -9.33
C ASP A 489 30.84 -13.41 -10.17
N THR A 490 30.92 -13.79 -11.45
CA THR A 490 29.81 -14.11 -12.33
C THR A 490 29.75 -15.64 -12.55
N GLY A 491 28.82 -16.10 -13.40
CA GLY A 491 28.76 -17.51 -13.76
C GLY A 491 27.41 -17.95 -14.31
N TRP A 492 27.30 -19.24 -14.58
CA TRP A 492 26.08 -19.92 -15.01
C TRP A 492 25.33 -20.51 -13.82
N GLY A 493 24.10 -20.04 -13.61
CA GLY A 493 23.20 -20.49 -12.56
C GLY A 493 22.07 -21.32 -13.15
N ILE A 494 21.71 -22.39 -12.46
CA ILE A 494 20.77 -23.39 -13.01
C ILE A 494 19.37 -23.34 -12.39
N ASP A 495 19.12 -22.39 -11.48
CA ASP A 495 17.82 -22.24 -10.82
C ASP A 495 16.73 -21.84 -11.83
N ALA A 496 15.66 -22.62 -11.88
CA ALA A 496 14.50 -22.43 -12.74
C ALA A 496 13.19 -22.34 -11.92
N GLY A 497 13.27 -22.00 -10.63
CA GLY A 497 12.12 -21.97 -9.72
C GLY A 497 11.53 -23.37 -9.52
N ASP A 498 10.24 -23.55 -9.82
CA ASP A 498 9.53 -24.83 -9.66
C ASP A 498 10.09 -25.97 -10.57
N LYS A 499 10.95 -25.63 -11.53
CA LYS A 499 11.61 -26.56 -12.46
C LYS A 499 13.09 -26.82 -12.14
N THR A 500 13.57 -26.47 -10.95
CA THR A 500 14.96 -26.74 -10.53
C THR A 500 15.25 -28.25 -10.34
N HIS A 501 14.22 -29.10 -10.46
CA HIS A 501 14.26 -30.53 -10.24
C HIS A 501 14.52 -31.38 -11.49
N THR A 502 15.28 -30.85 -12.44
CA THR A 502 15.60 -31.55 -13.70
C THR A 502 17.09 -31.52 -13.98
N ASN A 503 17.59 -32.51 -14.71
CA ASN A 503 18.95 -32.49 -15.25
C ASN A 503 19.15 -31.25 -16.12
N ARG A 504 20.36 -30.70 -16.14
CA ARG A 504 20.74 -29.54 -16.95
C ARG A 504 21.97 -29.84 -17.77
N SER A 505 22.14 -29.12 -18.87
CA SER A 505 23.30 -29.30 -19.73
C SER A 505 23.79 -27.98 -20.30
N ALA A 506 25.12 -27.84 -20.32
CA ALA A 506 25.82 -26.78 -21.02
C ALA A 506 26.72 -27.40 -22.11
N VAL A 507 26.84 -26.72 -23.23
CA VAL A 507 27.72 -27.07 -24.34
C VAL A 507 28.69 -25.93 -24.58
N PHE A 508 29.98 -26.24 -24.54
CA PHE A 508 31.09 -25.34 -24.82
C PHE A 508 31.64 -25.62 -26.20
N HIS A 509 31.49 -24.68 -27.12
CA HIS A 509 31.94 -24.79 -28.50
C HIS A 509 33.39 -24.31 -28.61
N LEU A 510 34.27 -25.17 -29.10
CA LEU A 510 35.68 -24.84 -29.24
C LEU A 510 35.89 -23.97 -30.48
N THR A 511 36.84 -23.04 -30.41
CA THR A 511 37.21 -22.18 -31.57
C THR A 511 37.65 -22.97 -32.80
N LYS A 512 38.18 -24.18 -32.60
CA LYS A 512 38.53 -25.15 -33.64
C LYS A 512 38.49 -26.57 -33.07
N PRO A 513 38.32 -27.60 -33.91
CA PRO A 513 38.43 -28.98 -33.44
C PRO A 513 39.83 -29.28 -32.88
N VAL A 514 39.91 -29.88 -31.69
CA VAL A 514 41.15 -30.23 -30.99
C VAL A 514 41.26 -31.74 -30.79
N GLY A 515 42.42 -32.31 -31.10
CA GLY A 515 42.72 -33.72 -30.89
C GLY A 515 44.13 -34.11 -31.34
N PHE A 516 44.71 -35.15 -30.73
CA PHE A 516 46.05 -35.64 -31.06
C PHE A 516 46.00 -37.06 -31.67
N PRO A 517 46.93 -37.41 -32.58
CA PRO A 517 46.90 -38.72 -33.28
C PRO A 517 46.95 -39.95 -32.38
N GLN A 518 47.67 -39.89 -31.25
CA GLN A 518 47.77 -40.98 -30.27
C GLN A 518 46.67 -40.94 -29.20
N GLY A 519 45.71 -40.02 -29.36
CA GLY A 519 44.68 -39.67 -28.40
C GLY A 519 45.06 -38.47 -27.54
N THR A 520 44.04 -37.89 -26.91
CA THR A 520 44.10 -36.65 -26.16
C THR A 520 43.80 -36.89 -24.69
N ARG A 521 44.64 -36.35 -23.80
CA ARG A 521 44.35 -36.11 -22.40
C ARG A 521 43.73 -34.71 -22.28
N TRP A 522 42.50 -34.64 -21.76
CA TRP A 522 41.82 -33.40 -21.45
C TRP A 522 41.89 -33.16 -19.95
N THR A 523 42.20 -31.94 -19.53
CA THR A 523 42.05 -31.49 -18.15
C THR A 523 41.10 -30.31 -18.16
N ILE A 524 39.96 -30.48 -17.50
CA ILE A 524 38.84 -29.53 -17.43
C ILE A 524 38.69 -29.06 -15.98
#